data_AF-A0A9P6ZEK6-F1
#
_entry.id   AF-A0A9P6ZEK6-F1
#
_cell.length_a   1.000
_cell.length_b   1.000
_cell.length_c   1.000
_cell.angle_alpha   90.00
_cell.angle_beta   90.00
_cell.angle_gamma   90.00
#
_symmetry.space_group_name_H-M   'P 1'
#
loop_
_entity.id
_entity.type
_entity.pdbx_description
1 polymer ?
#
loop_
_entity_poly.entity_id
_entity_poly.type
_entity_poly.pdbx_seq_one_letter_code
_entity_poly.pdbx_strand_id
1 'polypeptide(L)'
;MSTEEVPKKAVRALRSRLQTVKNHLEPILSRPLSEINAKLSMTERYELQVLLSYSLNTLYYIYLRSSGSDPQKHDVMKELQRVQKYIKKLKVHQGKGPKPNMRLNKEAAGRFIKAAITEQGSNDGENKKKRTKEVITVEDSSSDEEGEIKRPAKKKGRVAMDPFAGYNKK
;
A
#
# COMPACT_ATOMS: atom_id res chain seq x y z
N MET A 1 26.19 30.09 -42.59
CA MET A 1 25.68 29.40 -41.38
C MET A 1 24.30 29.98 -41.09
N SER A 2 23.27 29.19 -41.38
CA SER A 2 21.88 29.63 -41.31
C SER A 2 21.53 30.02 -39.87
N THR A 3 21.04 31.24 -39.71
CA THR A 3 20.45 31.70 -38.45
C THR A 3 19.20 30.87 -38.19
N GLU A 4 19.30 29.83 -37.37
CA GLU A 4 18.12 29.13 -36.85
C GLU A 4 17.18 30.17 -36.23
N GLU A 5 15.98 30.28 -36.78
CA GLU A 5 14.99 31.21 -36.25
C GLU A 5 14.72 30.86 -34.78
N VAL A 6 15.12 31.76 -33.88
CA VAL A 6 14.86 31.60 -32.44
C VAL A 6 13.36 31.37 -32.26
N PRO A 7 12.92 30.27 -31.60
CA PRO A 7 11.51 29.92 -31.50
C PRO A 7 10.78 30.80 -30.47
N LYS A 8 10.54 32.07 -30.84
CA LYS A 8 9.95 33.12 -30.00
C LYS A 8 8.63 32.69 -29.35
N LYS A 9 7.80 31.92 -30.06
CA LYS A 9 6.54 31.37 -29.55
C LYS A 9 6.78 30.39 -28.39
N ALA A 10 7.76 29.50 -28.51
CA ALA A 10 8.10 28.53 -27.46
C ALA A 10 8.63 29.24 -26.20
N VAL A 11 9.46 30.27 -26.38
CA VAL A 11 9.98 31.10 -25.27
C VAL A 11 8.85 31.80 -24.52
N ARG A 12 7.90 32.42 -25.24
CA ARG A 12 6.72 33.06 -24.62
C ARG A 12 5.87 32.05 -23.85
N ALA A 13 5.64 30.87 -24.42
CA ALA A 13 4.88 29.82 -23.76
C ALA A 13 5.58 29.31 -22.48
N LEU A 14 6.90 29.11 -22.52
CA LEU A 14 7.70 28.72 -21.35
C LEU A 14 7.62 29.76 -20.24
N ARG A 15 7.78 31.05 -20.58
CA ARG A 15 7.67 32.16 -19.62
C ARG A 15 6.30 32.18 -18.92
N SER A 16 5.22 32.01 -19.68
CA SER A 16 3.85 31.97 -19.13
C SER A 16 3.69 30.79 -18.15
N ARG A 17 4.14 29.59 -18.53
CA ARG A 17 4.06 28.40 -17.67
C ARG A 17 4.89 28.54 -16.39
N LEU A 18 6.09 29.11 -16.49
CA LEU A 18 6.92 29.39 -15.31
C LEU A 18 6.28 30.42 -14.38
N GLN A 19 5.58 31.42 -14.93
CA GLN A 19 4.82 32.37 -14.12
C GLN A 19 3.67 31.66 -13.37
N THR A 20 2.94 30.75 -14.01
CA THR A 20 1.91 29.95 -13.35
C THR A 20 2.49 29.12 -12.19
N VAL A 21 3.63 28.45 -12.40
CA VAL A 21 4.30 27.67 -11.34
C VAL A 21 4.71 28.59 -10.18
N LYS A 22 5.29 29.76 -10.49
CA LYS A 22 5.67 30.75 -9.47
C LYS A 22 4.48 31.19 -8.62
N ASN A 23 3.35 31.53 -9.27
CA ASN A 23 2.14 31.98 -8.58
C ASN A 23 1.58 30.90 -7.62
N HIS A 24 1.67 29.62 -7.99
CA HIS A 24 1.22 28.52 -7.11
C HIS A 24 2.18 28.22 -5.95
N LEU A 25 3.49 28.45 -6.14
CA LEU A 25 4.48 28.22 -5.09
C LEU A 25 4.59 29.38 -4.10
N GLU A 26 4.26 30.60 -4.50
CA GLU A 26 4.40 31.81 -3.69
C GLU A 26 3.67 31.76 -2.33
N PRO A 27 2.43 31.26 -2.22
CA PRO A 27 1.77 31.07 -0.91
C PRO A 27 2.49 30.08 0.00
N ILE A 28 3.21 29.11 -0.57
CA ILE A 28 3.93 28.07 0.17
C ILE A 28 5.30 28.58 0.61
N LEU A 29 5.94 29.42 -0.21
CA LEU A 29 7.29 29.96 0.05
C LEU A 29 7.29 31.25 0.88
N SER A 30 6.16 31.97 0.94
CA SER A 30 6.02 33.23 1.70
C SER A 30 5.94 33.05 3.22
N ARG A 31 5.83 31.81 3.71
CA ARG A 31 5.71 31.47 5.13
C ARG A 31 6.66 30.33 5.47
N PRO A 32 7.10 30.21 6.73
CA PRO A 32 7.89 29.06 7.14
C PRO A 32 7.05 27.78 7.02
N LEU A 33 7.67 26.73 6.48
CA LEU A 33 6.99 25.45 6.18
C LEU A 33 6.37 24.83 7.45
N SER A 34 6.93 25.09 8.63
CA SER A 34 6.39 24.64 9.93
C SER A 34 4.98 25.17 10.20
N GLU A 35 4.71 26.44 9.87
CA GLU A 35 3.38 27.05 10.07
C GLU A 35 2.33 26.48 9.12
N ILE A 36 2.74 26.21 7.87
CA ILE A 36 1.88 25.60 6.87
C ILE A 36 1.56 24.16 7.29
N ASN A 37 2.57 23.39 7.67
CA ASN A 37 2.41 22.02 8.12
C ASN A 37 1.49 21.93 9.34
N ALA A 38 1.58 22.86 10.31
CA ALA A 38 0.72 22.87 11.48
C ALA A 38 -0.78 22.93 11.13
N LYS A 39 -1.15 23.61 10.03
CA LYS A 39 -2.54 23.80 9.59
C LYS A 39 -3.10 22.66 8.74
N LEU A 40 -2.24 21.80 8.20
CA LEU A 40 -2.62 20.69 7.33
C LEU A 40 -2.88 19.42 8.16
N SER A 41 -3.79 18.58 7.69
CA SER A 41 -3.95 17.21 8.18
C SER A 41 -2.70 16.36 7.88
N MET A 42 -2.53 15.24 8.57
CA MET A 42 -1.38 14.35 8.34
C MET A 42 -1.26 13.93 6.87
N THR A 43 -2.36 13.56 6.22
CA THR A 43 -2.37 13.16 4.81
C THR A 43 -1.92 14.29 3.89
N GLU A 44 -2.46 15.50 4.10
CA GLU A 44 -2.10 16.67 3.29
C GLU A 44 -0.63 17.09 3.47
N ARG A 45 -0.07 16.92 4.68
CA ARG A 45 1.37 17.15 4.93
C ARG A 45 2.23 16.22 4.08
N TYR A 46 1.90 14.94 4.02
CA TYR A 46 2.65 13.98 3.20
C TYR A 46 2.51 14.28 1.70
N GLU A 47 1.31 14.66 1.25
CA GLU A 47 1.07 15.12 -0.12
C GLU A 47 1.94 16.33 -0.47
N LEU A 48 1.92 17.36 0.37
CA LEU A 48 2.71 18.58 0.18
C LEU A 48 4.21 18.27 0.08
N GLN A 49 4.75 17.46 0.99
CA GLN A 49 6.18 17.11 1.00
C GLN A 49 6.60 16.36 -0.27
N VAL A 50 5.80 15.37 -0.71
CA VAL A 50 6.09 14.61 -1.93
C VAL A 50 5.98 15.50 -3.18
N LEU A 51 4.99 16.40 -3.22
CA LEU A 51 4.82 17.34 -4.33
C LEU A 51 5.94 18.39 -4.39
N LEU A 52 6.38 18.92 -3.24
CA LEU A 52 7.51 19.84 -3.18
C LEU A 52 8.79 19.19 -3.70
N SER A 53 9.06 17.95 -3.28
CA SER A 53 10.20 17.18 -3.79
C SER A 53 10.09 16.93 -5.29
N TYR A 54 8.90 16.60 -5.80
CA TYR A 54 8.66 16.43 -7.24
C TYR A 54 8.91 17.73 -8.02
N SER A 55 8.37 18.85 -7.55
CA SER A 55 8.51 20.16 -8.19
C SER A 55 9.97 20.61 -8.23
N LEU A 56 10.72 20.47 -7.13
CA LEU A 56 12.13 20.84 -7.07
C LEU A 56 12.95 20.04 -8.10
N ASN A 57 12.83 18.71 -8.09
CA ASN A 57 13.55 17.85 -9.02
C ASN A 57 13.16 18.11 -10.48
N THR A 58 11.88 18.41 -10.74
CA THR A 58 11.39 18.73 -12.09
C THR A 58 11.92 20.08 -12.58
N LEU A 59 11.95 21.09 -11.72
CA LEU A 59 12.53 22.40 -12.06
C LEU A 59 14.03 22.28 -12.33
N TYR A 60 14.74 21.47 -11.55
CA TYR A 60 16.16 21.20 -11.78
C TYR A 60 16.39 20.42 -13.09
N TYR A 61 15.54 19.45 -13.41
CA TYR A 61 15.55 18.77 -14.70
C TYR A 61 15.35 19.76 -15.87
N ILE A 62 14.40 20.69 -15.76
CA ILE A 62 14.17 21.73 -16.77
C ILE A 62 15.39 22.65 -16.89
N TYR A 63 16.00 23.03 -15.76
CA TYR A 63 17.22 23.83 -15.73
C TYR A 63 18.36 23.16 -16.51
N LEU A 64 18.65 21.89 -16.25
CA LEU A 64 19.69 21.14 -16.98
C LEU A 64 19.44 21.14 -18.49
N ARG A 65 18.19 20.91 -18.92
CA ARG A 65 17.83 20.97 -20.35
C ARG A 65 18.04 22.35 -20.94
N SER A 66 17.73 23.40 -20.18
CA SER A 66 17.90 24.78 -20.63
C SER A 66 19.35 25.24 -20.66
N SER A 67 20.23 24.65 -19.84
CA SER A 67 21.68 24.88 -19.85
C SER A 67 22.42 24.05 -20.91
N GLY A 68 21.70 23.28 -21.74
CA GLY A 68 22.29 22.40 -22.75
C GLY A 68 22.88 21.10 -22.20
N SER A 69 22.68 20.80 -20.92
CA SER A 69 23.12 19.55 -20.30
C SER A 69 22.07 18.46 -20.46
N ASP A 70 22.49 17.22 -20.73
CA ASP A 70 21.58 16.08 -20.84
C ASP A 70 21.15 15.60 -19.44
N PRO A 71 19.88 15.73 -19.05
CA PRO A 71 19.42 15.28 -17.74
C PRO A 71 19.40 13.77 -17.57
N GLN A 72 19.40 12.99 -18.67
CA GLN A 72 19.39 11.52 -18.59
C GLN A 72 20.69 10.98 -18.00
N LYS A 73 21.80 11.70 -18.21
CA LYS A 73 23.13 11.38 -17.66
C LYS A 73 23.30 11.89 -16.22
N HIS A 74 22.37 12.71 -15.72
CA HIS A 74 22.43 13.28 -14.38
C HIS A 74 21.64 12.45 -13.37
N ASP A 75 22.08 12.44 -12.11
CA ASP A 75 21.40 11.75 -11.00
C ASP A 75 19.98 12.26 -10.71
N VAL A 76 19.54 13.35 -11.36
CA VAL A 76 18.19 13.90 -11.21
C VAL A 76 17.14 12.87 -11.63
N MET A 77 17.46 12.01 -12.60
CA MET A 77 16.57 10.94 -13.03
C MET A 77 16.36 9.90 -11.93
N LYS A 78 17.40 9.59 -11.14
CA LYS A 78 17.28 8.68 -10.00
C LYS A 78 16.38 9.29 -8.91
N GLU A 79 16.53 10.59 -8.66
CA GLU A 79 15.66 11.31 -7.71
C GLU A 79 14.20 11.37 -8.20
N LEU A 80 13.95 11.62 -9.49
CA LEU A 80 12.60 11.57 -10.05
C LEU A 80 11.97 10.18 -9.93
N GLN A 81 12.73 9.10 -10.21
CA GLN A 81 12.27 7.73 -10.00
C GLN A 81 11.98 7.44 -8.52
N ARG A 82 12.81 7.96 -7.62
CA ARG A 82 12.60 7.86 -6.17
C ARG A 82 11.31 8.55 -5.75
N VAL A 83 11.07 9.78 -6.20
CA VAL A 83 9.82 10.51 -5.94
C VAL A 83 8.59 9.76 -6.48
N GLN A 84 8.68 9.18 -7.69
CA GLN A 84 7.60 8.34 -8.22
C GLN A 84 7.25 7.15 -7.32
N LYS A 85 8.25 6.53 -6.67
CA LYS A 85 8.00 5.46 -5.68
C LYS A 85 7.21 5.99 -4.48
N TYR A 86 7.52 7.19 -3.99
CA TYR A 86 6.78 7.80 -2.88
C TYR A 86 5.36 8.20 -3.28
N ILE A 87 5.13 8.71 -4.49
CA ILE A 87 3.78 8.96 -5.00
C ILE A 87 2.96 7.65 -5.04
N LYS A 88 3.57 6.53 -5.45
CA LYS A 88 2.90 5.21 -5.41
C LYS A 88 2.54 4.80 -3.98
N LYS A 89 3.45 4.94 -3.02
CA LYS A 89 3.18 4.65 -1.60
C LYS A 89 2.03 5.50 -1.06
N LEU A 90 2.02 6.79 -1.41
CA LEU A 90 0.96 7.72 -1.01
C LEU A 90 -0.41 7.32 -1.58
N LYS A 91 -0.47 6.90 -2.85
CA LYS A 91 -1.70 6.38 -3.47
C LYS A 91 -2.21 5.11 -2.79
N VAL A 92 -1.31 4.21 -2.39
CA VAL A 92 -1.67 3.01 -1.62
C VAL A 92 -2.27 3.41 -0.27
N HIS A 93 -1.67 4.37 0.41
CA HIS A 93 -2.17 4.87 1.69
C HIS A 93 -3.55 5.54 1.57
N GLN A 94 -3.81 6.26 0.46
CA GLN A 94 -5.12 6.84 0.15
C GLN A 94 -6.18 5.80 -0.30
N GLY A 95 -5.88 4.49 -0.26
CA GLY A 95 -6.81 3.44 -0.70
C GLY A 95 -6.99 3.34 -2.22
N LYS A 96 -6.20 4.09 -3.01
CA LYS A 96 -6.17 4.03 -4.48
C LYS A 96 -5.16 2.99 -5.00
N GLY A 97 -4.56 2.21 -4.11
CA GLY A 97 -3.62 1.14 -4.45
C GLY A 97 -4.29 -0.22 -4.66
N PRO A 98 -3.54 -1.22 -5.12
CA PRO A 98 -4.01 -2.60 -5.15
C PRO A 98 -4.42 -3.02 -3.73
N LYS A 99 -5.65 -3.49 -3.59
CA LYS A 99 -6.15 -4.02 -2.32
C LYS A 99 -5.33 -5.26 -1.95
N PRO A 100 -4.98 -5.45 -0.67
CA PRO A 100 -4.29 -6.65 -0.25
C PRO A 100 -5.15 -7.88 -0.58
N ASN A 101 -4.60 -8.80 -1.38
CA ASN A 101 -5.25 -10.06 -1.73
C ASN A 101 -5.12 -11.12 -0.64
N MET A 102 -4.63 -10.74 0.55
CA MET A 102 -4.47 -11.65 1.67
C MET A 102 -5.85 -11.97 2.25
N ARG A 103 -6.40 -13.13 1.83
CA ARG A 103 -7.67 -13.64 2.33
C ARG A 103 -7.40 -14.52 3.55
N LEU A 104 -8.10 -14.25 4.65
CA LEU A 104 -8.05 -15.11 5.83
C LEU A 104 -8.63 -16.49 5.48
N ASN A 105 -7.89 -17.56 5.76
CA ASN A 105 -8.43 -18.92 5.68
C ASN A 105 -9.33 -19.16 6.90
N LYS A 106 -10.63 -18.89 6.71
CA LYS A 106 -11.66 -19.03 7.77
C LYS A 106 -11.72 -20.46 8.33
N GLU A 107 -11.51 -21.47 7.50
CA GLU A 107 -11.54 -22.87 7.94
C GLU A 107 -10.35 -23.19 8.84
N ALA A 108 -9.14 -22.77 8.47
CA ALA A 108 -7.95 -22.97 9.29
C ALA A 108 -8.08 -22.21 10.62
N ALA A 109 -8.52 -20.94 10.59
CA ALA A 109 -8.80 -20.17 11.80
C ALA A 109 -9.83 -20.88 12.70
N GLY A 110 -10.89 -21.44 12.11
CA GLY A 110 -11.88 -22.24 12.82
C GLY A 110 -11.32 -23.52 13.43
N ARG A 111 -10.39 -24.20 12.77
CA ARG A 111 -9.68 -25.37 13.33
C ARG A 111 -8.80 -24.97 14.51
N PHE A 112 -8.08 -23.86 14.43
CA PHE A 112 -7.26 -23.36 15.54
C PHE A 112 -8.12 -22.99 16.77
N ILE A 113 -9.25 -22.31 16.55
CA ILE A 113 -10.18 -21.95 17.63
C ILE A 113 -10.78 -23.22 18.26
N LYS A 114 -11.23 -24.18 17.45
CA LYS A 114 -11.79 -25.45 17.95
C LYS A 114 -10.77 -26.29 18.72
N ALA A 115 -9.53 -26.37 18.22
CA ALA A 115 -8.46 -27.08 18.91
C ALA A 115 -8.16 -26.43 20.27
N ALA A 116 -8.01 -25.11 20.32
CA ALA A 116 -7.78 -24.38 21.57
C ALA A 116 -8.91 -24.57 22.60
N ILE A 117 -10.19 -24.56 22.18
CA ILE A 117 -11.34 -24.82 23.05
C ILE A 117 -11.35 -26.27 23.55
N THR A 118 -11.01 -27.22 22.67
CA THR A 118 -11.02 -28.65 23.00
C THR A 118 -9.87 -29.01 23.93
N GLU A 119 -8.70 -28.42 23.74
CA GLU A 119 -7.51 -28.59 24.59
C GLU A 119 -7.73 -28.00 25.99
N GLN A 120 -8.36 -26.82 26.10
CA GLN A 120 -8.85 -26.30 27.40
C GLN A 120 -9.92 -27.20 28.04
N GLY A 121 -10.77 -27.83 27.23
CA GLY A 121 -11.78 -28.77 27.69
C GLY A 121 -11.22 -30.11 28.18
N SER A 122 -10.00 -30.47 27.76
CA SER A 122 -9.35 -31.76 28.01
C SER A 122 -8.36 -31.73 29.19
N ASN A 123 -7.77 -30.56 29.48
CA ASN A 123 -6.84 -30.39 30.60
C ASN A 123 -7.49 -29.84 31.88
N ASP A 124 -8.72 -29.31 31.84
CA ASP A 124 -9.41 -28.81 33.03
C ASP A 124 -10.51 -29.78 33.49
N GLY A 125 -10.06 -30.84 34.16
CA GLY A 125 -10.90 -31.65 35.05
C GLY A 125 -11.32 -30.93 36.34
N GLU A 126 -10.76 -29.74 36.67
CA GLU A 126 -10.98 -29.16 38.02
C GLU A 126 -11.36 -27.67 38.12
N ASN A 127 -11.51 -26.89 37.04
CA ASN A 127 -11.85 -25.46 37.21
C ASN A 127 -12.84 -24.83 36.22
N LYS A 128 -13.90 -25.56 35.87
CA LYS A 128 -15.05 -25.01 35.12
C LYS A 128 -16.14 -24.47 36.05
N LYS A 129 -16.07 -23.19 36.45
CA LYS A 129 -17.31 -22.45 36.84
C LYS A 129 -17.29 -20.93 36.81
N LYS A 130 -16.19 -20.23 36.46
CA LYS A 130 -16.16 -18.75 36.61
C LYS A 130 -15.88 -17.88 35.38
N ARG A 131 -15.50 -18.39 34.21
CA ARG A 131 -15.00 -17.52 33.11
C ARG A 131 -15.83 -17.44 31.82
N THR A 132 -16.92 -18.19 31.69
CA THR A 132 -17.70 -18.26 30.44
C THR A 132 -18.73 -17.13 30.21
N LYS A 133 -18.84 -16.15 31.12
CA LYS A 133 -19.87 -15.10 31.02
C LYS A 133 -19.47 -13.80 30.31
N GLU A 134 -18.21 -13.55 29.97
CA GLU A 134 -17.79 -12.20 29.52
C GLU A 134 -17.52 -12.02 28.02
N VAL A 135 -17.52 -13.07 27.17
CA VAL A 135 -16.93 -12.93 25.82
C VAL A 135 -17.90 -13.11 24.64
N ILE A 136 -19.18 -13.39 24.84
CA ILE A 136 -20.11 -13.62 23.71
C ILE A 136 -21.28 -12.66 23.76
N THR A 137 -21.03 -11.42 23.33
CA THR A 137 -22.02 -10.53 22.73
C THR A 137 -21.40 -9.90 21.49
N VAL A 138 -21.50 -10.60 20.36
CA VAL A 138 -21.45 -9.96 19.04
C VAL A 138 -22.61 -10.56 18.26
N GLU A 139 -23.71 -9.81 18.24
CA GLU A 139 -24.80 -10.00 17.29
C GLU A 139 -24.28 -9.67 15.90
N ASP A 140 -24.44 -10.58 14.94
CA ASP A 140 -24.74 -10.15 13.57
C ASP A 140 -25.67 -11.16 12.91
N SER A 141 -26.79 -10.60 12.49
CA SER A 141 -27.92 -11.18 11.78
C SER A 141 -27.59 -11.34 10.30
N SER A 142 -27.68 -12.55 9.77
CA SER A 142 -28.04 -12.73 8.36
C SER A 142 -28.64 -14.11 8.16
N SER A 143 -29.88 -14.10 7.70
CA SER A 143 -30.77 -15.21 7.43
C SER A 143 -30.42 -15.98 6.14
N ASP A 144 -31.03 -17.18 6.07
CA ASP A 144 -31.38 -17.96 4.88
C ASP A 144 -30.28 -18.84 4.24
N GLU A 145 -30.35 -20.16 4.45
CA GLU A 145 -31.05 -21.08 3.54
C GLU A 145 -30.89 -22.55 3.99
N GLU A 146 -32.01 -23.26 4.02
CA GLU A 146 -32.08 -24.71 4.25
C GLU A 146 -31.60 -25.49 3.02
N GLY A 147 -30.78 -26.52 3.25
CA GLY A 147 -30.28 -27.41 2.19
C GLY A 147 -29.98 -28.82 2.70
N GLU A 148 -30.76 -29.77 2.21
CA GLU A 148 -30.81 -31.22 2.49
C GLU A 148 -29.48 -31.93 2.83
N ILE A 149 -29.56 -32.78 3.87
CA ILE A 149 -28.58 -33.82 4.18
C ILE A 149 -28.66 -34.93 3.13
N LYS A 150 -27.64 -35.05 2.26
CA LYS A 150 -27.36 -36.27 1.48
C LYS A 150 -26.04 -36.89 1.93
N ARG A 151 -26.11 -38.03 2.63
CA ARG A 151 -24.93 -38.89 2.88
C ARG A 151 -24.64 -39.73 1.64
N PRO A 152 -23.38 -39.86 1.22
CA PRO A 152 -22.97 -41.09 0.54
C PRO A 152 -21.73 -41.76 1.15
N ALA A 153 -21.92 -43.05 1.44
CA ALA A 153 -21.04 -44.20 1.30
C ALA A 153 -19.59 -44.16 1.84
N LYS A 154 -19.34 -45.08 2.81
CA LYS A 154 -18.02 -45.65 3.16
C LYS A 154 -17.20 -46.00 1.91
N LYS A 155 -16.00 -45.42 1.77
CA LYS A 155 -14.93 -45.99 0.92
C LYS A 155 -13.60 -46.06 1.67
N LYS A 156 -13.14 -47.32 1.74
CA LYS A 156 -11.81 -47.91 1.97
C LYS A 156 -10.68 -47.02 2.50
N GLY A 157 -10.05 -47.48 3.57
CA GLY A 157 -8.90 -46.86 4.23
C GLY A 157 -7.77 -46.50 3.26
N ARG A 158 -7.25 -45.29 3.40
CA ARG A 158 -6.02 -44.86 2.73
C ARG A 158 -4.84 -45.36 3.56
N VAL A 159 -3.99 -46.17 2.95
CA VAL A 159 -2.69 -46.55 3.51
C VAL A 159 -1.87 -45.27 3.70
N ALA A 160 -1.28 -45.09 4.88
CA ALA A 160 -0.42 -43.96 5.18
C ALA A 160 0.79 -43.98 4.22
N MET A 161 0.92 -42.95 3.40
CA MET A 161 2.06 -42.80 2.48
C MET A 161 3.21 -42.18 3.29
N ASP A 162 4.26 -42.97 3.53
CA ASP A 162 5.44 -42.53 4.26
C ASP A 162 6.28 -41.57 3.39
N PRO A 163 6.43 -40.29 3.77
CA PRO A 163 7.09 -39.28 2.95
C PRO A 163 8.61 -39.44 2.85
N PHE A 164 9.22 -40.41 3.54
CA PHE A 164 10.67 -40.65 3.52
C PHE A 164 11.10 -41.92 2.77
N ALA A 165 10.18 -42.61 2.08
CA ALA A 165 10.43 -43.89 1.40
C ALA A 165 11.47 -43.87 0.24
N GLY A 166 12.16 -42.75 -0.01
CA GLY A 166 13.17 -42.61 -1.07
C GLY A 166 14.57 -42.21 -0.60
N TYR A 167 14.77 -41.92 0.69
CA TYR A 167 16.08 -41.48 1.20
C TYR A 167 16.82 -42.63 1.87
N ASN A 168 17.29 -43.59 1.08
CA ASN A 168 18.43 -44.44 1.42
C ASN A 168 18.85 -45.28 0.21
N LYS A 169 19.70 -44.72 -0.66
CA LYS A 169 20.73 -45.49 -1.36
C LYS A 169 22.01 -44.67 -1.43
N LYS A 170 23.06 -45.24 -0.82
CA LYS A 170 24.46 -44.95 -1.11
C LYS A 170 24.80 -45.44 -2.51
#